data_AF-D1C222-F1
#
_entry.id   AF-D1C222-F1
#
_cell.length_a   1.000
_cell.length_b   1.000
_cell.length_c   1.000
_cell.angle_alpha   90.00
_cell.angle_beta   90.00
_cell.angle_gamma   90.00
#
_symmetry.space_group_name_H-M   'P 1'
#
loop_
_entity.id
_entity.type
_entity.pdbx_description
1 polymer ?
#
loop_
_entity_poly.entity_id
_entity_poly.type
_entity_poly.pdbx_seq_one_letter_code
_entity_poly.pdbx_strand_id
1 'polypeptide(L)'
;MARRWSVHSRLPRWQVPRATATGRDMLRRCAAGAVLLLMSWLLAGCRVEHLLTAELPGAAGSLMVGGTVSQVFLSPSDGLDRVSLGVVPPGPTVRRAVDSLASGATLEIHYAPEADPGYPDGHFHDWPAEHAWLGELVGDREIGQTFVSRYPNLDGITLRVATFGADLSPGEGQLREGPAVPVRRLPVDGERIIELPGGSTVRVEGSAEGWAQVRLEDGQVGYVELSQFSRLPAPSRVNDRDVVLHLYREGEAEPIRTATINASEMHDNSHVTFRFEPLPDSMGVRYRFTVASPESTPGNAVTFRYADGDVYPDGTRLEGGDPVEGDLIFRPAYSEGEPLVQVDLDRAVLSGQTQALEASFAPVPDTASRALRLVVRAGHAPLPVTWTEQLPEGGHQLQLSGGQEGPPGALVFNVGYRADLDVGALVAGVVHHVGRAARHDPAFFALYGVALVGTGGWLGWAAWRWRDGR
;
A
#
# COMPACT_ATOMS: atom_id res chain seq x y z
N MET A 1 -43.12 -1.06 -84.00
CA MET A 1 -42.92 -0.45 -82.67
C MET A 1 -41.47 -0.67 -82.23
N ALA A 2 -40.73 0.45 -82.09
CA ALA A 2 -39.36 0.69 -81.56
C ALA A 2 -38.38 -0.51 -81.42
N ARG A 3 -37.41 -0.70 -82.35
CA ARG A 3 -36.03 -0.10 -82.47
C ARG A 3 -35.07 -0.55 -81.34
N ARG A 4 -33.82 -1.03 -81.52
CA ARG A 4 -32.87 -1.21 -82.65
C ARG A 4 -31.65 -2.08 -82.18
N TRP A 5 -31.12 -2.93 -83.08
CA TRP A 5 -29.69 -3.19 -83.43
C TRP A 5 -28.81 -4.08 -82.51
N SER A 6 -28.36 -5.28 -82.96
CA SER A 6 -27.08 -5.64 -83.67
C SER A 6 -25.88 -5.77 -82.68
N VAL A 7 -24.86 -6.66 -82.72
CA VAL A 7 -24.32 -7.67 -83.65
C VAL A 7 -23.23 -8.50 -82.89
N HIS A 8 -23.09 -9.80 -83.23
CA HIS A 8 -21.89 -10.68 -83.29
C HIS A 8 -20.81 -10.80 -82.18
N SER A 9 -20.74 -12.03 -81.63
CA SER A 9 -19.64 -13.01 -81.74
C SER A 9 -18.35 -12.97 -80.88
N ARG A 10 -18.04 -14.20 -80.40
CA ARG A 10 -16.75 -14.86 -80.09
C ARG A 10 -16.04 -14.59 -78.75
N LEU A 11 -15.92 -15.71 -78.01
CA LEU A 11 -14.91 -16.18 -77.05
C LEU A 11 -13.92 -15.16 -76.45
N PRO A 12 -13.71 -15.16 -75.12
CA PRO A 12 -12.54 -14.55 -74.52
C PRO A 12 -11.49 -15.59 -74.10
N ARG A 13 -10.24 -15.35 -74.53
CA ARG A 13 -9.00 -15.74 -73.85
C ARG A 13 -8.42 -14.49 -73.19
N TRP A 14 -8.21 -14.59 -71.88
CA TRP A 14 -7.21 -13.93 -71.02
C TRP A 14 -6.80 -12.46 -71.25
N GLN A 15 -7.01 -11.65 -70.21
CA GLN A 15 -6.19 -10.46 -69.91
C GLN A 15 -5.82 -10.40 -68.43
N VAL A 16 -4.56 -10.02 -68.20
CA VAL A 16 -3.95 -9.57 -66.95
C VAL A 16 -4.52 -8.19 -66.56
N PRO A 17 -4.56 -7.85 -65.26
CA PRO A 17 -4.39 -6.46 -64.84
C PRO A 17 -3.07 -6.27 -64.07
N ARG A 18 -2.22 -5.37 -64.59
CA ARG A 18 -1.32 -4.54 -63.78
C ARG A 18 -2.09 -3.26 -63.46
N ALA A 19 -2.19 -2.88 -62.18
CA ALA A 19 -1.90 -1.53 -61.69
C ALA A 19 -2.14 -1.42 -60.18
N THR A 20 -1.03 -1.18 -59.46
CA THR A 20 -0.86 -0.20 -58.36
C THR A 20 -1.82 -0.18 -57.18
N ALA A 21 -1.32 -0.60 -56.01
CA ALA A 21 -1.64 0.02 -54.72
C ALA A 21 -0.44 -0.11 -53.74
N THR A 22 0.39 0.94 -53.74
CA THR A 22 1.15 1.54 -52.62
C THR A 22 1.85 0.66 -51.59
N GLY A 23 3.17 0.52 -51.76
CA GLY A 23 4.11 0.10 -50.72
C GLY A 23 4.37 1.18 -49.67
N ARG A 24 3.46 1.35 -48.70
CA ARG A 24 3.69 2.21 -47.51
C ARG A 24 3.59 1.49 -46.15
N ASP A 25 3.18 0.23 -46.11
CA ASP A 25 3.01 -0.49 -44.82
C ASP A 25 4.11 -1.50 -44.47
N MET A 26 4.97 -1.90 -45.41
CA MET A 26 6.05 -2.85 -45.12
C MET A 26 7.33 -2.20 -44.55
N LEU A 27 7.61 -0.94 -44.91
CA LEU A 27 8.72 -0.16 -44.34
C LEU A 27 8.45 0.30 -42.89
N ARG A 28 7.19 0.33 -42.46
CA ARG A 28 6.82 0.70 -41.07
C ARG A 28 7.04 -0.41 -40.04
N ARG A 29 7.15 -1.68 -40.47
CA ARG A 29 7.25 -2.83 -39.55
C ARG A 29 8.66 -3.43 -39.46
N CYS A 30 9.50 -3.28 -40.49
CA CYS A 30 10.94 -3.56 -40.37
C CYS A 30 11.69 -2.48 -39.59
N ALA A 31 11.19 -1.23 -39.61
CA ALA A 31 11.65 -0.18 -38.71
C ALA A 31 11.33 -0.52 -37.24
N ALA A 32 10.18 -1.12 -36.92
CA ALA A 32 9.79 -1.36 -35.52
C ALA A 32 10.75 -2.30 -34.76
N GLY A 33 11.20 -3.42 -35.35
CA GLY A 33 12.11 -4.36 -34.68
C GLY A 33 13.55 -3.87 -34.57
N ALA A 34 14.05 -3.20 -35.62
CA ALA A 34 15.38 -2.59 -35.60
C ALA A 34 15.41 -1.31 -34.75
N VAL A 35 14.33 -0.52 -34.73
CA VAL A 35 14.15 0.65 -33.85
C VAL A 35 13.95 0.23 -32.40
N LEU A 36 13.31 -0.91 -32.10
CA LEU A 36 13.24 -1.42 -30.73
C LEU A 36 14.62 -1.84 -30.20
N LEU A 37 15.43 -2.53 -31.01
CA LEU A 37 16.80 -2.91 -30.66
C LEU A 37 17.77 -1.71 -30.63
N LEU A 38 17.66 -0.77 -31.58
CA LEU A 38 18.42 0.50 -31.56
C LEU A 38 17.93 1.43 -30.44
N MET A 39 16.64 1.47 -30.10
CA MET A 39 16.13 2.23 -28.96
C MET A 39 16.64 1.62 -27.67
N SER A 40 16.67 0.30 -27.48
CA SER A 40 17.29 -0.27 -26.27
C SER A 40 18.79 0.04 -26.16
N TRP A 41 19.50 0.24 -27.27
CA TRP A 41 20.90 0.71 -27.28
C TRP A 41 21.05 2.23 -27.11
N LEU A 42 20.09 3.03 -27.59
CA LEU A 42 20.04 4.50 -27.43
C LEU A 42 19.44 4.93 -26.08
N LEU A 43 18.65 4.07 -25.44
CA LEU A 43 18.04 4.23 -24.11
C LEU A 43 18.90 3.66 -22.99
N ALA A 44 19.98 2.93 -23.30
CA ALA A 44 21.01 2.58 -22.33
C ALA A 44 21.72 3.87 -21.88
N GLY A 45 21.11 4.54 -20.90
CA GLY A 45 21.49 5.88 -20.43
C GLY A 45 20.38 6.93 -20.49
N CYS A 46 19.17 6.61 -20.99
CA CYS A 46 18.02 7.51 -20.89
C CYS A 46 17.47 7.49 -19.47
N ARG A 47 17.77 8.55 -18.73
CA ARG A 47 17.17 8.85 -17.43
C ARG A 47 15.75 9.35 -17.66
N VAL A 48 14.76 8.64 -17.13
CA VAL A 48 13.37 9.09 -17.12
C VAL A 48 13.11 9.62 -15.72
N GLU A 49 12.90 10.92 -15.58
CA GLU A 49 12.39 11.49 -14.33
C GLU A 49 10.90 11.17 -14.25
N HIS A 50 10.50 10.51 -13.16
CA HIS A 50 9.11 10.30 -12.82
C HIS A 50 8.78 11.14 -11.58
N LEU A 51 7.60 11.79 -11.57
CA LEU A 51 7.11 12.56 -10.43
C LEU A 51 5.87 11.87 -9.85
N LEU A 52 5.59 12.07 -8.57
CA LEU A 52 4.34 11.59 -7.95
C LEU A 52 3.12 12.23 -8.64
N THR A 53 3.20 13.53 -8.92
CA THR A 53 2.21 14.28 -9.71
C THR A 53 2.90 15.04 -10.83
N ALA A 54 2.19 15.32 -11.93
CA ALA A 54 2.77 16.05 -13.07
C ALA A 54 3.27 17.46 -12.70
N GLU A 55 2.57 18.12 -11.77
CA GLU A 55 2.90 19.43 -11.24
C GLU A 55 2.63 19.46 -9.72
N LEU A 56 3.20 20.44 -9.02
CA LEU A 56 2.90 20.67 -7.61
C LEU A 56 1.42 21.04 -7.43
N PRO A 57 0.73 20.50 -6.39
CA PRO A 57 -0.65 20.86 -6.10
C PRO A 57 -0.82 22.36 -5.83
N GLY A 58 -2.00 22.90 -6.18
CA GLY A 58 -2.36 24.28 -5.84
C GLY A 58 -2.50 24.47 -4.33
N ALA A 59 -1.91 25.53 -3.80
CA ALA A 59 -1.99 25.84 -2.37
C ALA A 59 -3.35 26.43 -1.99
N ALA A 60 -3.96 25.88 -0.95
CA ALA A 60 -5.15 26.43 -0.28
C ALA A 60 -4.79 27.46 0.79
N GLY A 61 -3.58 27.36 1.37
CA GLY A 61 -3.07 28.32 2.34
C GLY A 61 -1.69 27.98 2.89
N SER A 62 -1.37 28.54 4.05
CA SER A 62 -0.11 28.30 4.75
C SER A 62 -0.32 27.73 6.15
N LEU A 63 0.57 26.82 6.55
CA LEU A 63 0.64 26.24 7.89
C LEU A 63 1.98 26.61 8.53
N MET A 64 1.95 27.08 9.78
CA MET A 64 3.16 27.32 10.56
C MET A 64 3.57 26.03 11.27
N VAL A 65 4.68 25.43 10.84
CA VAL A 65 5.24 24.23 11.49
C VAL A 65 6.15 24.68 12.64
N GLY A 66 5.69 24.54 13.88
CA GLY A 66 6.49 24.81 15.08
C GLY A 66 7.14 23.57 15.71
N GLY A 67 6.72 22.38 15.29
CA GLY A 67 7.27 21.09 15.74
C GLY A 67 7.49 20.17 14.56
N THR A 68 6.60 19.21 14.36
CA THR A 68 6.57 18.29 13.22
C THR A 68 5.25 18.40 12.48
N VAL A 69 5.33 18.23 11.17
CA VAL A 69 4.19 17.91 10.32
C VAL A 69 4.57 16.68 9.50
N SER A 70 3.64 15.75 9.34
CA SER A 70 3.86 14.55 8.52
C SER A 70 2.71 14.26 7.59
N GLN A 71 3.06 13.62 6.47
CA GLN A 71 2.15 13.24 5.41
C GLN A 71 2.56 11.87 4.86
N VAL A 72 1.61 10.92 4.85
CA VAL A 72 1.82 9.63 4.20
C VAL A 72 1.45 9.70 2.73
N PHE A 73 2.19 8.99 1.88
CA PHE A 73 1.88 8.81 0.46
C PHE A 73 2.31 7.42 -0.02
N LEU A 74 1.63 6.90 -1.04
CA LEU A 74 2.06 5.69 -1.73
C LEU A 74 3.13 6.03 -2.77
N SER A 75 4.26 5.33 -2.74
CA SER A 75 5.34 5.54 -3.70
C SER A 75 5.11 4.68 -4.96
N PRO A 76 4.94 5.28 -6.17
CA PRO A 76 4.65 4.51 -7.37
C PRO A 76 5.87 3.81 -7.98
N SER A 77 7.09 4.22 -7.61
CA SER A 77 8.33 3.77 -8.26
C SER A 77 9.46 3.64 -7.26
N ASP A 78 10.49 2.90 -7.67
CA ASP A 78 11.75 2.85 -6.96
C ASP A 78 12.66 4.04 -7.34
N GLY A 79 13.71 4.26 -6.56
CA GLY A 79 14.75 5.25 -6.87
C GLY A 79 14.36 6.68 -6.47
N LEU A 80 13.61 6.85 -5.38
CA LEU A 80 13.24 8.16 -4.85
C LEU A 80 14.50 9.03 -4.67
N ASP A 81 14.58 10.20 -5.30
CA ASP A 81 15.82 11.02 -5.33
C ASP A 81 15.60 12.51 -5.04
N ARG A 82 14.34 12.95 -4.96
CA ARG A 82 14.00 14.36 -4.76
C ARG A 82 12.69 14.53 -4.02
N VAL A 83 12.60 15.57 -3.20
CA VAL A 83 11.35 16.11 -2.66
C VAL A 83 11.27 17.60 -2.97
N SER A 84 10.15 18.04 -3.54
CA SER A 84 9.81 19.44 -3.73
C SER A 84 8.74 19.81 -2.70
N LEU A 85 9.05 20.65 -1.72
CA LEU A 85 8.14 21.07 -0.65
C LEU A 85 7.71 22.53 -0.86
N GLY A 86 6.42 22.77 -0.97
CA GLY A 86 5.86 24.11 -1.04
C GLY A 86 6.07 24.89 0.26
N VAL A 87 6.60 26.10 0.15
CA VAL A 87 6.83 27.00 1.29
C VAL A 87 6.29 28.39 1.01
N VAL A 88 6.04 29.16 2.08
CA VAL A 88 5.78 30.60 1.92
C VAL A 88 7.13 31.31 1.87
N PRO A 89 7.49 31.96 0.75
CA PRO A 89 8.78 32.63 0.65
C PRO A 89 8.88 33.81 1.63
N PRO A 90 10.07 34.09 2.20
CA PRO A 90 10.28 35.29 2.98
C PRO A 90 10.03 36.53 2.11
N GLY A 91 9.32 37.53 2.66
CA GLY A 91 8.83 38.69 1.91
C GLY A 91 9.91 39.53 1.18
N PRO A 92 9.49 40.46 0.30
CA PRO A 92 10.37 41.14 -0.68
C PRO A 92 11.42 42.10 -0.09
N THR A 93 11.46 42.29 1.24
CA THR A 93 12.43 43.15 1.93
C THR A 93 13.81 42.51 2.14
N VAL A 94 13.98 41.22 1.84
CA VAL A 94 15.28 40.53 1.96
C VAL A 94 15.99 40.51 0.60
N ARG A 95 16.64 41.62 0.24
CA ARG A 95 17.47 41.73 -0.99
C ARG A 95 18.93 41.26 -0.81
N ARG A 96 19.23 40.44 0.20
CA ARG A 96 20.55 39.82 0.36
C ARG A 96 20.39 38.39 0.88
N ALA A 97 20.92 37.45 0.10
CA ALA A 97 20.94 35.99 0.29
C ALA A 97 19.56 35.32 0.22
N VAL A 98 19.24 34.76 -0.96
CA VAL A 98 18.04 33.95 -1.23
C VAL A 98 18.31 32.47 -0.90
N ASP A 99 19.36 32.17 -0.14
CA ASP A 99 20.01 30.85 -0.22
C ASP A 99 19.77 29.96 1.01
N SER A 100 19.11 30.41 2.07
CA SER A 100 18.78 29.54 3.21
C SER A 100 17.57 30.04 4.00
N LEU A 101 16.63 29.14 4.33
CA LEU A 101 15.58 29.39 5.32
C LEU A 101 16.15 29.81 6.70
N ALA A 102 17.39 29.37 7.00
CA ALA A 102 18.08 29.56 8.29
C ALA A 102 17.22 29.13 9.49
N SER A 103 16.37 28.13 9.26
CA SER A 103 15.39 27.63 10.22
C SER A 103 15.96 26.48 11.05
N GLY A 104 17.00 25.80 10.55
CA GLY A 104 17.48 24.51 11.05
C GLY A 104 16.47 23.37 10.85
N ALA A 105 15.47 23.56 9.98
CA ALA A 105 14.45 22.56 9.73
C ALA A 105 15.01 21.36 8.96
N THR A 106 14.50 20.17 9.26
CA THR A 106 14.85 18.94 8.54
C THR A 106 13.65 18.38 7.80
N LEU A 107 13.95 17.69 6.70
CA LEU A 107 13.02 16.87 5.97
C LEU A 107 13.49 15.42 6.06
N GLU A 108 12.59 14.53 6.48
CA GLU A 108 12.84 13.11 6.61
C GLU A 108 11.84 12.30 5.77
N ILE A 109 12.29 11.17 5.24
CA ILE A 109 11.41 10.15 4.63
C ILE A 109 11.56 8.85 5.42
N HIS A 110 10.44 8.29 5.84
CA HIS A 110 10.35 7.02 6.56
C HIS A 110 9.44 6.04 5.82
N TYR A 111 9.60 4.74 6.06
CA TYR A 111 8.55 3.78 5.72
C TYR A 111 7.32 4.01 6.62
N ALA A 112 6.12 3.73 6.10
CA ALA A 112 4.85 3.89 6.79
C ALA A 112 3.98 2.62 6.69
N PRO A 113 4.45 1.47 7.18
CA PRO A 113 3.79 0.18 7.00
C PRO A 113 2.36 0.12 7.54
N GLU A 114 2.03 0.92 8.55
CA GLU A 114 0.68 1.08 9.11
C GLU A 114 -0.35 1.63 8.12
N ALA A 115 0.12 2.20 7.02
CA ALA A 115 -0.68 2.74 5.93
C ALA A 115 -0.59 1.92 4.63
N ASP A 116 0.10 0.78 4.65
CA ASP A 116 0.22 -0.06 3.45
C ASP A 116 -1.11 -0.75 3.13
N PRO A 117 -1.70 -0.51 1.93
CA PRO A 117 -2.96 -1.15 1.53
C PRO A 117 -2.79 -2.62 1.09
N GLY A 118 -1.57 -3.13 1.04
CA GLY A 118 -1.25 -4.48 0.58
C GLY A 118 -1.46 -5.58 1.62
N TYR A 119 -1.89 -5.25 2.84
CA TYR A 119 -2.22 -6.23 3.88
C TYR A 119 -3.74 -6.36 4.09
N PRO A 120 -4.26 -7.55 4.44
CA PRO A 120 -5.70 -7.80 4.57
C PRO A 120 -6.41 -6.95 5.61
N ASP A 121 -5.72 -6.65 6.70
CA ASP A 121 -6.21 -5.68 7.66
C ASP A 121 -5.95 -4.27 7.10
N GLY A 122 -6.98 -3.65 6.54
CA GLY A 122 -6.95 -2.34 5.89
C GLY A 122 -7.27 -1.20 6.85
N HIS A 123 -8.54 -0.80 6.92
CA HIS A 123 -8.97 0.26 7.85
C HIS A 123 -9.29 -0.33 9.24
N PHE A 124 -8.67 0.24 10.27
CA PHE A 124 -8.80 -0.21 11.66
C PHE A 124 -10.27 -0.35 12.11
N HIS A 125 -11.11 0.61 11.76
CA HIS A 125 -12.53 0.62 12.16
C HIS A 125 -13.47 -0.14 11.24
N ASP A 126 -13.00 -0.58 10.08
CA ASP A 126 -13.86 -1.26 9.13
C ASP A 126 -14.03 -2.71 9.56
N TRP A 127 -15.26 -3.13 9.84
CA TRP A 127 -15.58 -4.53 10.14
C TRP A 127 -16.50 -5.12 9.06
N PRO A 128 -15.99 -5.48 7.87
CA PRO A 128 -16.81 -5.91 6.74
C PRO A 128 -17.68 -7.13 7.06
N ALA A 129 -18.93 -7.14 6.58
CA ALA A 129 -19.90 -8.19 6.91
C ALA A 129 -19.57 -9.54 6.26
N GLU A 130 -18.77 -9.51 5.20
CA GLU A 130 -18.24 -10.67 4.48
C GLU A 130 -17.12 -11.39 5.24
N HIS A 131 -16.52 -10.76 6.27
CA HIS A 131 -15.52 -11.41 7.10
C HIS A 131 -16.20 -12.20 8.21
N ALA A 132 -15.73 -13.42 8.43
CA ALA A 132 -16.25 -14.33 9.43
C ALA A 132 -15.27 -14.52 10.59
N TRP A 133 -15.80 -15.06 11.68
CA TRP A 133 -14.99 -15.60 12.77
C TRP A 133 -14.69 -17.06 12.49
N LEU A 134 -13.46 -17.47 12.76
CA LEU A 134 -13.13 -18.89 12.85
C LEU A 134 -13.86 -19.52 14.06
N GLY A 135 -13.66 -20.82 14.27
CA GLY A 135 -14.07 -21.46 15.52
C GLY A 135 -13.08 -21.18 16.66
N GLU A 136 -13.49 -21.49 17.88
CA GLU A 136 -12.63 -21.37 19.07
C GLU A 136 -11.29 -22.09 18.88
N LEU A 137 -10.21 -21.43 19.30
CA LEU A 137 -8.86 -21.97 19.28
C LEU A 137 -8.66 -22.79 20.57
N VAL A 138 -8.83 -24.11 20.46
CA VAL A 138 -8.81 -25.06 21.59
C VAL A 138 -7.97 -26.29 21.27
N GLY A 139 -7.31 -26.84 22.29
CA GLY A 139 -6.50 -28.07 22.16
C GLY A 139 -5.49 -27.98 21.02
N ASP A 140 -5.50 -28.99 20.14
CA ASP A 140 -4.53 -29.10 19.03
C ASP A 140 -4.87 -28.21 17.82
N ARG A 141 -5.90 -27.36 17.91
CA ARG A 141 -6.23 -26.45 16.80
C ARG A 141 -5.13 -25.40 16.67
N GLU A 142 -4.53 -25.35 15.49
CA GLU A 142 -3.56 -24.34 15.08
C GLU A 142 -4.04 -23.69 13.78
N ILE A 143 -3.98 -22.35 13.72
CA ILE A 143 -4.26 -21.57 12.52
C ILE A 143 -3.00 -20.85 12.07
N GLY A 144 -2.87 -20.48 10.80
CA GLY A 144 -1.71 -19.74 10.33
C GLY A 144 -1.90 -19.09 8.98
N GLN A 145 -0.88 -18.36 8.54
CA GLN A 145 -0.84 -17.67 7.25
C GLN A 145 0.61 -17.52 6.80
N THR A 146 0.87 -17.72 5.50
CA THR A 146 2.14 -17.31 4.87
C THR A 146 2.05 -15.87 4.36
N PHE A 147 3.14 -15.12 4.43
CA PHE A 147 3.18 -13.74 3.97
C PHE A 147 4.57 -13.27 3.55
N VAL A 148 4.60 -12.20 2.76
CA VAL A 148 5.84 -11.47 2.42
C VAL A 148 5.94 -10.24 3.33
N SER A 149 7.05 -10.11 4.02
CA SER A 149 7.36 -8.87 4.75
C SER A 149 7.81 -7.80 3.75
N ARG A 150 7.06 -6.69 3.66
CA ARG A 150 7.28 -5.63 2.67
C ARG A 150 8.29 -4.57 3.13
N TYR A 151 8.62 -4.59 4.42
CA TYR A 151 9.45 -3.60 5.10
C TYR A 151 10.51 -4.28 5.99
N PRO A 152 11.63 -3.60 6.31
CA PRO A 152 12.60 -4.08 7.29
C PRO A 152 12.07 -3.95 8.73
N ASN A 153 12.75 -4.55 9.68
CA ASN A 153 12.44 -4.47 11.13
C ASN A 153 11.08 -5.07 11.53
N LEU A 154 10.66 -6.18 10.91
CA LEU A 154 9.46 -6.93 11.33
C LEU A 154 9.55 -7.30 12.81
N ASP A 155 8.58 -6.87 13.62
CA ASP A 155 8.60 -7.01 15.08
C ASP A 155 7.27 -7.49 15.68
N GLY A 156 6.28 -7.78 14.85
CA GLY A 156 5.05 -8.37 15.32
C GLY A 156 4.07 -8.75 14.22
N ILE A 157 3.00 -9.41 14.62
CA ILE A 157 1.84 -9.70 13.75
C ILE A 157 0.59 -9.23 14.49
N THR A 158 -0.13 -8.31 13.88
CA THR A 158 -1.43 -7.85 14.33
C THR A 158 -2.52 -8.72 13.72
N LEU A 159 -3.45 -9.18 14.55
CA LEU A 159 -4.61 -9.98 14.18
C LEU A 159 -5.87 -9.39 14.79
N ARG A 160 -7.02 -9.62 14.14
CA ARG A 160 -8.33 -9.29 14.74
C ARG A 160 -8.87 -10.47 15.53
N VAL A 161 -9.20 -10.21 16.79
CA VAL A 161 -9.60 -11.22 17.77
C VAL A 161 -11.01 -10.94 18.31
N ALA A 162 -11.73 -12.01 18.64
CA ALA A 162 -12.91 -11.94 19.49
C ALA A 162 -12.73 -12.86 20.70
N THR A 163 -13.23 -12.38 21.83
CA THR A 163 -13.24 -13.08 23.11
C THR A 163 -14.64 -13.56 23.49
N PHE A 164 -15.65 -13.30 22.65
CA PHE A 164 -17.04 -13.73 22.83
C PHE A 164 -17.66 -13.21 24.14
N GLY A 165 -17.46 -11.93 24.45
CA GLY A 165 -18.00 -11.29 25.65
C GLY A 165 -17.25 -11.63 26.94
N ALA A 166 -15.91 -11.79 26.87
CA ALA A 166 -15.07 -11.95 28.06
C ALA A 166 -14.83 -10.62 28.81
N ASP A 167 -15.03 -9.46 28.16
CA ASP A 167 -14.95 -8.16 28.84
C ASP A 167 -16.19 -7.91 29.71
N LEU A 168 -17.39 -8.14 29.15
CA LEU A 168 -18.68 -7.87 29.79
C LEU A 168 -19.82 -8.59 29.06
N SER A 169 -20.94 -8.75 29.76
CA SER A 169 -22.22 -9.14 29.13
C SER A 169 -23.09 -7.91 28.83
N PRO A 170 -24.08 -8.00 27.93
CA PRO A 170 -25.08 -6.96 27.76
C PRO A 170 -25.88 -6.72 29.05
N GLY A 171 -26.20 -5.46 29.37
CA GLY A 171 -26.94 -5.11 30.57
C GLY A 171 -26.81 -3.64 30.97
N GLU A 172 -27.09 -3.32 32.24
CA GLU A 172 -26.93 -1.97 32.78
C GLU A 172 -25.52 -1.77 33.35
N GLY A 173 -24.82 -0.77 32.82
CA GLY A 173 -23.55 -0.27 33.34
C GLY A 173 -23.75 1.02 34.14
N GLN A 174 -22.95 1.19 35.19
CA GLN A 174 -22.94 2.38 36.04
C GLN A 174 -21.65 3.16 35.81
N LEU A 175 -21.77 4.40 35.33
CA LEU A 175 -20.62 5.30 35.22
C LEU A 175 -20.09 5.67 36.61
N ARG A 176 -18.80 5.98 36.69
CA ARG A 176 -18.21 6.56 37.91
C ARG A 176 -18.83 7.93 38.20
N GLU A 177 -18.98 8.25 39.47
CA GLU A 177 -19.31 9.59 39.92
C GLU A 177 -18.21 10.59 39.51
N GLY A 178 -18.58 11.82 39.18
CA GLY A 178 -17.63 12.89 38.88
C GLY A 178 -17.92 13.61 37.55
N PRO A 179 -16.88 13.98 36.78
CA PRO A 179 -17.04 14.77 35.56
C PRO A 179 -17.86 14.02 34.50
N ALA A 180 -18.40 14.78 33.56
CA ALA A 180 -19.12 14.19 32.44
C ALA A 180 -18.18 13.30 31.61
N VAL A 181 -18.70 12.14 31.18
CA VAL A 181 -17.96 11.12 30.45
C VAL A 181 -18.27 11.26 28.96
N PRO A 182 -17.25 11.45 28.10
CA PRO A 182 -17.47 11.57 26.66
C PRO A 182 -17.87 10.23 26.06
N VAL A 183 -18.91 10.26 25.22
CA VAL A 183 -19.30 9.16 24.35
C VAL A 183 -18.76 9.44 22.96
N ARG A 184 -18.10 8.44 22.37
CA ARG A 184 -17.51 8.53 21.02
C ARG A 184 -18.30 7.72 20.00
N ARG A 185 -18.24 8.13 18.73
CA ARG A 185 -18.88 7.40 17.62
C ARG A 185 -18.20 6.06 17.32
N LEU A 186 -16.88 5.99 17.50
CA LEU A 186 -16.04 4.81 17.35
C LEU A 186 -15.13 4.70 18.58
N PRO A 187 -14.66 3.49 18.95
CA PRO A 187 -13.69 3.33 20.03
C PRO A 187 -12.35 3.99 19.68
N VAL A 188 -11.56 4.32 20.72
CA VAL A 188 -10.19 4.89 20.62
C VAL A 188 -10.11 6.31 20.05
N ASP A 189 -10.35 6.51 18.76
CA ASP A 189 -10.12 7.75 18.01
C ASP A 189 -11.41 8.38 17.45
N GLY A 190 -12.57 7.76 17.67
CA GLY A 190 -13.84 8.26 17.17
C GLY A 190 -14.20 9.64 17.71
N GLU A 191 -14.82 10.46 16.86
CA GLU A 191 -15.29 11.79 17.27
C GLU A 191 -16.28 11.70 18.45
N ARG A 192 -16.25 12.73 19.29
CA ARG A 192 -17.18 12.85 20.42
C ARG A 192 -18.57 13.22 19.89
N ILE A 193 -19.58 12.47 20.33
CA ILE A 193 -20.98 12.71 19.96
C ILE A 193 -21.77 13.40 21.09
N ILE A 194 -21.58 12.97 22.35
CA ILE A 194 -22.26 13.56 23.53
C ILE A 194 -21.38 13.38 24.78
N GLU A 195 -21.72 14.06 25.86
CA GLU A 195 -21.19 13.80 27.20
C GLU A 195 -22.33 13.35 28.13
N LEU A 196 -22.11 12.25 28.84
CA LEU A 196 -23.06 11.74 29.83
C LEU A 196 -22.66 12.22 31.22
N PRO A 197 -23.61 12.61 32.08
CA PRO A 197 -23.28 12.97 33.46
C PRO A 197 -22.59 11.80 34.19
N GLY A 198 -21.57 12.11 35.01
CA GLY A 198 -21.00 11.13 35.93
C GLY A 198 -22.09 10.54 36.84
N GLY A 199 -21.96 9.26 37.19
CA GLY A 199 -22.98 8.54 37.96
C GLY A 199 -24.24 8.15 37.16
N SER A 200 -24.28 8.36 35.85
CA SER A 200 -25.40 7.88 35.03
C SER A 200 -25.40 6.35 34.86
N THR A 201 -26.58 5.76 34.80
CA THR A 201 -26.79 4.38 34.35
C THR A 201 -26.99 4.37 32.84
N VAL A 202 -26.29 3.48 32.14
CA VAL A 202 -26.38 3.33 30.68
C VAL A 202 -26.60 1.87 30.31
N ARG A 203 -27.28 1.63 29.18
CA ARG A 203 -27.41 0.29 28.62
C ARG A 203 -26.17 -0.05 27.80
N VAL A 204 -25.47 -1.10 28.19
CA VAL A 204 -24.31 -1.67 27.49
C VAL A 204 -24.75 -2.87 26.66
N GLU A 205 -24.28 -2.96 25.43
CA GLU A 205 -24.67 -4.00 24.47
C GLU A 205 -23.55 -4.99 24.16
N GLY A 206 -22.31 -4.62 24.45
CA GLY A 206 -21.12 -5.40 24.16
C GLY A 206 -19.87 -4.55 24.39
N SER A 207 -18.73 -5.05 23.92
CA SER A 207 -17.46 -4.35 23.95
C SER A 207 -16.72 -4.46 22.62
N ALA A 208 -15.88 -3.46 22.37
CA ALA A 208 -14.93 -3.41 21.26
C ALA A 208 -13.70 -2.63 21.70
N GLU A 209 -12.50 -3.15 21.44
CA GLU A 209 -11.22 -2.42 21.69
C GLU A 209 -11.03 -1.94 23.15
N GLY A 210 -11.64 -2.60 24.14
CA GLY A 210 -11.61 -2.14 25.55
C GLY A 210 -12.56 -0.97 25.84
N TRP A 211 -13.57 -0.76 24.99
CA TRP A 211 -14.66 0.19 25.17
C TRP A 211 -16.00 -0.54 25.27
N ALA A 212 -16.87 -0.07 26.16
CA ALA A 212 -18.26 -0.49 26.22
C ALA A 212 -19.06 0.16 25.10
N GLN A 213 -19.77 -0.66 24.33
CA GLN A 213 -20.78 -0.21 23.37
C GLN A 213 -22.06 0.16 24.13
N VAL A 214 -22.39 1.45 24.19
CA VAL A 214 -23.53 1.99 24.93
C VAL A 214 -24.66 2.41 23.98
N ARG A 215 -25.90 2.08 24.34
CA ARG A 215 -27.10 2.59 23.65
C ARG A 215 -27.60 3.86 24.34
N LEU A 216 -27.66 4.93 23.58
CA LEU A 216 -28.18 6.24 24.00
C LEU A 216 -29.71 6.27 23.96
N GLU A 217 -30.31 7.27 24.61
CA GLU A 217 -31.77 7.41 24.70
C GLU A 217 -32.45 7.61 23.34
N ASP A 218 -31.74 8.24 22.39
CA ASP A 218 -32.20 8.43 21.01
C ASP A 218 -32.04 7.18 20.13
N GLY A 219 -31.55 6.08 20.70
CA GLY A 219 -31.31 4.82 20.01
C GLY A 219 -29.97 4.74 19.28
N GLN A 220 -29.17 5.82 19.24
CA GLN A 220 -27.82 5.78 18.70
C GLN A 220 -26.91 4.92 19.59
N VAL A 221 -25.90 4.33 18.97
CA VAL A 221 -24.86 3.60 19.66
C VAL A 221 -23.61 4.47 19.73
N GLY A 222 -22.97 4.48 20.89
CA GLY A 222 -21.66 5.09 21.08
C GLY A 222 -20.75 4.22 21.94
N TYR A 223 -19.54 4.70 22.18
CA TYR A 223 -18.51 3.99 22.90
C TYR A 223 -18.02 4.79 24.10
N VAL A 224 -17.89 4.12 25.24
CA VAL A 224 -17.33 4.65 26.49
C VAL A 224 -16.25 3.71 27.01
N GLU A 225 -15.08 4.23 27.35
CA GLU A 225 -13.94 3.43 27.83
C GLU A 225 -14.34 2.64 29.10
N LEU A 226 -13.96 1.36 29.18
CA LEU A 226 -14.35 0.48 30.30
C LEU A 226 -13.94 1.04 31.68
N SER A 227 -12.82 1.75 31.74
CA SER A 227 -12.29 2.37 32.96
C SER A 227 -13.23 3.44 33.56
N GLN A 228 -14.13 4.02 32.76
CA GLN A 228 -15.10 5.04 33.19
C GLN A 228 -16.28 4.46 33.98
N PHE A 229 -16.41 3.14 34.03
CA PHE A 229 -17.48 2.48 34.76
C PHE A 229 -17.04 2.12 36.19
N SER A 230 -17.96 2.33 37.13
CA SER A 230 -17.82 1.82 38.51
C SER A 230 -18.36 0.39 38.64
N ARG A 231 -19.29 0.01 37.75
CA ARG A 231 -19.88 -1.33 37.68
C ARG A 231 -20.30 -1.60 36.24
N LEU A 232 -19.94 -2.79 35.75
CA LEU A 232 -20.39 -3.34 34.47
C LEU A 232 -21.10 -4.68 34.72
N PRO A 233 -21.95 -5.13 33.79
CA PRO A 233 -22.47 -6.49 33.84
C PRO A 233 -21.32 -7.50 33.78
N ALA A 234 -21.42 -8.56 34.58
CA ALA A 234 -20.38 -9.59 34.62
C ALA A 234 -20.20 -10.25 33.24
N PRO A 235 -18.97 -10.62 32.85
CA PRO A 235 -18.72 -11.27 31.57
C PRO A 235 -19.41 -12.64 31.51
N SER A 236 -19.72 -13.07 30.29
CA SER A 236 -20.43 -14.34 30.06
C SER A 236 -19.51 -15.56 30.15
N ARG A 237 -18.20 -15.32 30.08
CA ARG A 237 -17.14 -16.32 30.12
C ARG A 237 -15.84 -15.71 30.65
N VAL A 238 -14.85 -16.57 30.89
CA VAL A 238 -13.50 -16.17 31.28
C VAL A 238 -12.54 -16.75 30.26
N ASN A 239 -11.73 -15.89 29.66
CA ASN A 239 -10.65 -16.30 28.77
C ASN A 239 -9.32 -15.99 29.47
N ASP A 240 -8.61 -17.01 29.94
CA ASP A 240 -7.42 -16.83 30.81
C ASP A 240 -6.22 -17.69 30.39
N ARG A 241 -6.28 -18.31 29.22
CA ARG A 241 -5.22 -19.18 28.69
C ARG A 241 -4.32 -18.41 27.74
N ASP A 242 -3.09 -18.89 27.64
CA ASP A 242 -2.10 -18.31 26.75
C ASP A 242 -2.44 -18.60 25.29
N VAL A 243 -2.32 -17.56 24.47
CA VAL A 243 -2.35 -17.64 23.02
C VAL A 243 -0.93 -17.41 22.54
N VAL A 244 -0.40 -18.37 21.81
CA VAL A 244 1.00 -18.40 21.38
C VAL A 244 1.06 -18.24 19.87
N LEU A 245 1.84 -17.27 19.43
CA LEU A 245 2.20 -17.09 18.03
C LEU A 245 3.64 -17.57 17.82
N HIS A 246 3.83 -18.41 16.79
CA HIS A 246 5.14 -18.81 16.29
C HIS A 246 5.36 -18.23 14.90
N LEU A 247 6.52 -17.62 14.67
CA LEU A 247 6.94 -17.14 13.34
C LEU A 247 8.05 -18.03 12.82
N TYR A 248 7.94 -18.43 11.56
CA TYR A 248 8.89 -19.25 10.83
C TYR A 248 9.33 -18.50 9.58
N ARG A 249 10.58 -18.63 9.17
CA ARG A 249 10.93 -18.36 7.77
C ARG A 249 10.32 -19.49 6.92
N GLU A 250 9.77 -19.16 5.75
CA GLU A 250 9.14 -20.16 4.90
C GLU A 250 10.12 -21.29 4.53
N GLY A 251 9.71 -22.54 4.76
CA GLY A 251 10.53 -23.75 4.57
C GLY A 251 11.35 -24.18 5.79
N GLU A 252 11.44 -23.36 6.84
CA GLU A 252 12.07 -23.75 8.11
C GLU A 252 11.06 -24.47 9.04
N ALA A 253 11.53 -25.50 9.74
CA ALA A 253 10.70 -26.29 10.67
C ALA A 253 10.63 -25.66 12.07
N GLU A 254 11.68 -24.95 12.48
CA GLU A 254 11.79 -24.33 13.81
C GLU A 254 11.34 -22.86 13.76
N PRO A 255 10.65 -22.36 14.79
CA PRO A 255 10.25 -20.97 14.85
C PRO A 255 11.47 -20.06 15.10
N ILE A 256 11.55 -18.98 14.32
CA ILE A 256 12.56 -17.92 14.48
C ILE A 256 12.15 -16.86 15.52
N ARG A 257 10.84 -16.76 15.82
CA ARG A 257 10.28 -15.92 16.89
C ARG A 257 9.08 -16.62 17.51
N THR A 258 8.86 -16.34 18.79
CA THR A 258 7.66 -16.76 19.53
C THR A 258 7.18 -15.59 20.36
N ALA A 259 5.87 -15.38 20.40
CA ALA A 259 5.22 -14.36 21.20
C ALA A 259 4.00 -14.98 21.89
N THR A 260 3.80 -14.65 23.16
CA THR A 260 2.70 -15.17 23.97
C THR A 260 1.93 -14.00 24.57
N ILE A 261 0.61 -14.05 24.47
CA ILE A 261 -0.31 -13.11 25.12
C ILE A 261 -1.34 -13.93 25.87
N ASN A 262 -1.58 -13.59 27.13
CA ASN A 262 -2.65 -14.23 27.87
C ASN A 262 -4.01 -13.71 27.37
N ALA A 263 -4.99 -14.59 27.15
CA ALA A 263 -6.29 -14.19 26.62
C ALA A 263 -7.05 -13.21 27.53
N SER A 264 -6.68 -13.09 28.81
CA SER A 264 -7.27 -12.10 29.72
C SER A 264 -6.82 -10.66 29.46
N GLU A 265 -5.77 -10.48 28.66
CA GLU A 265 -5.27 -9.18 28.19
C GLU A 265 -5.90 -8.76 26.85
N MET A 266 -6.71 -9.63 26.25
CA MET A 266 -7.38 -9.38 24.97
C MET A 266 -8.79 -8.83 25.20
N HIS A 267 -9.19 -7.88 24.37
CA HIS A 267 -10.55 -7.34 24.38
C HIS A 267 -11.40 -7.98 23.27
N ASP A 268 -12.71 -7.99 23.47
CA ASP A 268 -13.62 -8.45 22.43
C ASP A 268 -13.57 -7.51 21.23
N ASN A 269 -13.72 -8.06 20.03
CA ASN A 269 -13.65 -7.34 18.75
C ASN A 269 -12.47 -6.35 18.68
N SER A 270 -11.26 -6.83 18.99
CA SER A 270 -10.08 -5.99 19.09
C SER A 270 -8.99 -6.34 18.10
N HIS A 271 -8.04 -5.43 17.92
CA HIS A 271 -6.76 -5.73 17.28
C HIS A 271 -5.75 -6.13 18.36
N VAL A 272 -5.05 -7.25 18.16
CA VAL A 272 -4.00 -7.72 19.06
C VAL A 272 -2.70 -7.90 18.30
N THR A 273 -1.61 -7.32 18.79
CA THR A 273 -0.29 -7.48 18.18
C THR A 273 0.59 -8.40 19.00
N PHE A 274 0.93 -9.56 18.44
CA PHE A 274 1.93 -10.46 18.98
C PHE A 274 3.32 -9.90 18.68
N ARG A 275 3.92 -9.22 19.65
CA ARG A 275 5.24 -8.57 19.52
C ARG A 275 6.38 -9.51 19.84
N PHE A 276 7.48 -9.37 19.12
CA PHE A 276 8.73 -10.10 19.32
C PHE A 276 9.94 -9.22 18.96
N GLU A 277 11.15 -9.68 19.27
CA GLU A 277 12.36 -8.92 18.92
C GLU A 277 12.45 -8.64 17.41
N PRO A 278 12.72 -7.40 16.98
CA PRO A 278 12.75 -7.05 15.57
C PRO A 278 13.67 -7.94 14.73
N LEU A 279 13.29 -8.14 13.47
CA LEU A 279 14.06 -8.81 12.43
C LEU A 279 14.53 -7.74 11.43
N PRO A 280 15.76 -7.22 11.53
CA PRO A 280 16.22 -6.11 10.69
C PRO A 280 16.15 -6.43 9.18
N ASP A 281 16.57 -7.64 8.81
CA ASP A 281 16.63 -8.10 7.42
C ASP A 281 15.32 -8.76 6.96
N SER A 282 14.16 -8.27 7.43
CA SER A 282 12.86 -8.89 7.11
C SER A 282 12.35 -8.57 5.72
N MET A 283 12.78 -7.45 5.13
CA MET A 283 12.25 -6.96 3.86
C MET A 283 12.41 -7.98 2.73
N GLY A 284 11.32 -8.25 2.01
CA GLY A 284 11.26 -9.19 0.89
C GLY A 284 11.26 -10.67 1.28
N VAL A 285 11.41 -10.99 2.58
CA VAL A 285 11.45 -12.38 3.05
C VAL A 285 10.04 -12.94 3.21
N ARG A 286 9.88 -14.21 2.80
CA ARG A 286 8.65 -14.98 3.01
C ARG A 286 8.67 -15.66 4.37
N TYR A 287 7.59 -15.47 5.11
CA TYR A 287 7.38 -16.01 6.44
C TYR A 287 6.08 -16.81 6.49
N ARG A 288 5.98 -17.64 7.52
CA ARG A 288 4.74 -18.27 7.98
C ARG A 288 4.59 -17.95 9.44
N PHE A 289 3.41 -17.52 9.89
CA PHE A 289 3.09 -17.53 11.32
C PHE A 289 2.01 -18.56 11.61
N THR A 290 2.03 -19.11 12.83
CA THR A 290 0.95 -19.92 13.39
C THR A 290 0.51 -19.39 14.73
N VAL A 291 -0.75 -19.61 15.08
CA VAL A 291 -1.37 -19.22 16.34
C VAL A 291 -2.11 -20.41 16.92
N ALA A 292 -1.82 -20.72 18.19
CA ALA A 292 -2.44 -21.81 18.94
C ALA A 292 -2.74 -21.37 20.37
N SER A 293 -3.68 -22.04 21.03
CA SER A 293 -3.92 -21.91 22.47
C SER A 293 -4.12 -23.30 23.06
N PRO A 294 -3.03 -24.04 23.31
CA PRO A 294 -3.09 -25.47 23.59
C PRO A 294 -3.81 -25.80 24.91
N GLU A 295 -3.78 -24.87 25.86
CA GLU A 295 -4.44 -25.02 27.16
C GLU A 295 -5.87 -24.48 27.18
N SER A 296 -6.35 -23.87 26.08
CA SER A 296 -7.74 -23.40 25.95
C SER A 296 -8.73 -24.55 25.86
N THR A 297 -9.88 -24.35 26.48
CA THR A 297 -11.03 -25.26 26.47
C THR A 297 -12.26 -24.56 25.93
N PRO A 298 -13.27 -25.28 25.43
CA PRO A 298 -14.50 -24.64 24.96
C PRO A 298 -15.11 -23.68 25.99
N GLY A 299 -15.41 -22.45 25.58
CA GLY A 299 -15.88 -21.37 26.48
C GLY A 299 -14.81 -20.67 27.31
N ASN A 300 -13.53 -21.02 27.16
CA ASN A 300 -12.35 -20.34 27.68
C ASN A 300 -11.29 -20.31 26.57
N ALA A 301 -11.63 -19.59 25.50
CA ALA A 301 -10.87 -19.57 24.27
C ALA A 301 -11.21 -18.31 23.47
N VAL A 302 -10.30 -17.92 22.58
CA VAL A 302 -10.48 -16.83 21.63
C VAL A 302 -10.71 -17.37 20.22
N THR A 303 -11.14 -16.49 19.32
CA THR A 303 -11.18 -16.75 17.88
C THR A 303 -10.55 -15.60 17.11
N PHE A 304 -10.20 -15.85 15.85
CA PHE A 304 -9.60 -14.88 14.95
C PHE A 304 -10.44 -14.68 13.71
N ARG A 305 -10.35 -13.47 13.16
CA ARG A 305 -11.11 -13.08 11.98
C ARG A 305 -10.43 -13.52 10.69
N TYR A 306 -11.23 -13.93 9.71
CA TYR A 306 -10.76 -14.31 8.39
C TYR A 306 -11.76 -13.87 7.31
N ALA A 307 -11.30 -13.81 6.06
CA ALA A 307 -12.13 -13.66 4.87
C ALA A 307 -12.23 -15.00 4.14
N ASP A 308 -13.41 -15.36 3.64
CA ASP A 308 -13.61 -16.59 2.84
C ASP A 308 -12.91 -16.51 1.47
N GLY A 309 -12.72 -15.29 0.94
CA GLY A 309 -12.02 -15.05 -0.32
C GLY A 309 -10.51 -14.84 -0.15
N ASP A 310 -9.78 -14.97 -1.25
CA ASP A 310 -8.37 -14.58 -1.34
C ASP A 310 -8.28 -13.05 -1.38
N VAL A 311 -8.06 -12.46 -0.20
CA VAL A 311 -7.81 -11.02 -0.02
C VAL A 311 -6.31 -10.74 0.10
N TYR A 312 -5.47 -11.78 0.09
CA TYR A 312 -4.03 -11.71 0.18
C TYR A 312 -3.31 -12.68 -0.77
N PRO A 313 -3.16 -12.31 -2.05
CA PRO A 313 -2.65 -13.23 -3.08
C PRO A 313 -1.18 -13.63 -2.90
N ASP A 314 -0.42 -12.92 -2.06
CA ASP A 314 0.98 -13.22 -1.79
C ASP A 314 1.19 -14.31 -0.73
N GLY A 315 0.09 -14.75 -0.10
CA GLY A 315 0.08 -15.68 1.02
C GLY A 315 -0.93 -16.81 0.87
N THR A 316 -1.00 -17.65 1.89
CA THR A 316 -1.96 -18.75 1.99
C THR A 316 -2.27 -19.03 3.45
N ARG A 317 -3.56 -19.14 3.78
CA ARG A 317 -4.03 -19.55 5.10
C ARG A 317 -3.79 -21.03 5.35
N LEU A 318 -3.49 -21.35 6.60
CA LEU A 318 -3.16 -22.69 7.06
C LEU A 318 -4.06 -23.08 8.25
N GLU A 319 -4.46 -24.34 8.30
CA GLU A 319 -5.05 -24.97 9.49
C GLU A 319 -4.35 -26.31 9.76
N GLY A 320 -3.79 -26.48 10.96
CA GLY A 320 -2.99 -27.67 11.29
C GLY A 320 -1.77 -27.90 10.37
N GLY A 321 -1.30 -26.83 9.72
CA GLY A 321 -0.22 -26.88 8.73
C GLY A 321 -0.66 -27.10 7.28
N ASP A 322 -1.92 -27.46 7.04
CA ASP A 322 -2.45 -27.69 5.70
C ASP A 322 -3.01 -26.40 5.07
N PRO A 323 -2.77 -26.13 3.78
CA PRO A 323 -3.38 -25.03 3.05
C PRO A 323 -4.91 -25.12 3.02
N VAL A 324 -5.57 -24.01 3.30
CA VAL A 324 -7.04 -23.88 3.28
C VAL A 324 -7.46 -22.60 2.57
N GLU A 325 -8.70 -22.55 2.08
CA GLU A 325 -9.23 -21.36 1.37
C GLU A 325 -9.41 -20.14 2.31
N GLY A 326 -9.40 -18.95 1.74
CA GLY A 326 -9.52 -17.69 2.46
C GLY A 326 -8.23 -17.23 3.11
N ASP A 327 -8.26 -16.07 3.77
CA ASP A 327 -7.10 -15.47 4.44
C ASP A 327 -7.45 -14.97 5.84
N LEU A 328 -6.47 -15.03 6.75
CA LEU A 328 -6.60 -14.34 8.03
C LEU A 328 -6.63 -12.83 7.81
N ILE A 329 -7.37 -12.10 8.66
CA ILE A 329 -7.29 -10.64 8.69
C ILE A 329 -6.13 -10.26 9.59
N PHE A 330 -4.99 -9.96 8.98
CA PHE A 330 -3.74 -9.66 9.66
C PHE A 330 -3.00 -8.47 9.06
N ARG A 331 -2.09 -7.91 9.84
CA ARG A 331 -1.09 -6.95 9.40
C ARG A 331 0.22 -7.15 10.16
N PRO A 332 1.36 -7.32 9.48
CA PRO A 332 2.65 -7.31 10.15
C PRO A 332 2.95 -5.94 10.77
N ALA A 333 3.55 -5.95 11.95
CA ALA A 333 4.01 -4.77 12.65
C ALA A 333 5.52 -4.63 12.48
N TYR A 334 6.00 -3.38 12.46
CA TYR A 334 7.39 -3.06 12.25
C TYR A 334 7.85 -2.04 13.28
N SER A 335 9.05 -2.22 13.79
CA SER A 335 9.72 -1.20 14.59
C SER A 335 10.17 -0.06 13.68
N GLU A 336 10.01 1.18 14.14
CA GLU A 336 10.50 2.35 13.44
C GLU A 336 12.03 2.26 13.28
N GLY A 337 12.49 2.42 12.04
CA GLY A 337 13.91 2.41 11.69
C GLY A 337 14.49 3.82 11.58
N GLU A 338 15.75 3.89 11.16
CA GLU A 338 16.34 5.15 10.73
C GLU A 338 15.60 5.70 9.48
N PRO A 339 15.54 7.04 9.31
CA PRO A 339 14.99 7.62 8.11
C PRO A 339 15.73 7.12 6.86
N LEU A 340 14.97 6.81 5.80
CA LEU A 340 15.51 6.51 4.48
C LEU A 340 16.29 7.70 3.91
N VAL A 341 15.83 8.91 4.25
CA VAL A 341 16.41 10.18 3.83
C VAL A 341 16.30 11.16 4.98
N GLN A 342 17.36 11.91 5.25
CA GLN A 342 17.32 13.08 6.11
C GLN A 342 18.09 14.22 5.45
N VAL A 343 17.41 15.34 5.20
CA VAL A 343 17.98 16.53 4.55
C VAL A 343 17.78 17.75 5.43
N ASP A 344 18.83 18.55 5.55
CA ASP A 344 18.77 19.91 6.10
C ASP A 344 18.12 20.85 5.08
N LEU A 345 16.93 21.37 5.40
CA LEU A 345 16.17 22.23 4.50
C LEU A 345 16.84 23.59 4.29
N ASP A 346 17.77 24.00 5.15
CA ASP A 346 18.57 25.21 4.92
C ASP A 346 19.54 25.03 3.73
N ARG A 347 19.75 23.80 3.24
CA ARG A 347 20.55 23.48 2.05
C ARG A 347 19.71 23.18 0.81
N ALA A 348 18.38 23.16 0.93
CA ALA A 348 17.49 22.95 -0.19
C ALA A 348 17.46 24.16 -1.13
N VAL A 349 17.26 23.93 -2.43
CA VAL A 349 17.25 24.99 -3.43
C VAL A 349 15.83 25.55 -3.56
N LEU A 350 15.65 26.85 -3.36
CA LEU A 350 14.36 27.50 -3.58
C LEU A 350 14.12 27.73 -5.07
N SER A 351 13.08 27.09 -5.62
CA SER A 351 12.65 27.33 -6.99
C SER A 351 11.87 28.64 -7.09
N GLY A 352 12.40 29.60 -7.85
CA GLY A 352 11.75 30.88 -8.11
C GLY A 352 10.46 30.77 -8.96
N GLN A 353 10.23 29.63 -9.62
CA GLN A 353 9.03 29.40 -10.45
C GLN A 353 7.89 28.77 -9.64
N THR A 354 8.20 27.77 -8.81
CA THR A 354 7.19 26.98 -8.09
C THR A 354 7.05 27.39 -6.63
N GLN A 355 7.94 28.26 -6.12
CA GLN A 355 8.03 28.63 -4.70
C GLN A 355 8.15 27.41 -3.77
N ALA A 356 8.78 26.34 -4.28
CA ALA A 356 9.06 25.13 -3.53
C ALA A 356 10.56 25.02 -3.22
N LEU A 357 10.87 24.42 -2.08
CA LEU A 357 12.21 23.98 -1.74
C LEU A 357 12.45 22.61 -2.34
N GLU A 358 13.50 22.50 -3.14
CA GLU A 358 13.92 21.26 -3.76
C GLU A 358 15.07 20.65 -2.94
N ALA A 359 14.77 19.56 -2.26
CA ALA A 359 15.72 18.71 -1.57
C ALA A 359 16.05 17.52 -2.47
N SER A 360 17.28 17.44 -2.96
CA SER A 360 17.77 16.31 -3.77
C SER A 360 18.75 15.46 -2.97
N PHE A 361 18.72 14.15 -3.20
CA PHE A 361 19.54 13.16 -2.49
C PHE A 361 19.90 11.99 -3.41
N ALA A 362 20.70 11.04 -2.91
CA ALA A 362 21.01 9.82 -3.67
C ALA A 362 19.75 8.98 -3.84
N PRO A 363 19.52 8.34 -5.01
CA PRO A 363 18.34 7.50 -5.23
C PRO A 363 18.21 6.41 -4.16
N VAL A 364 17.04 6.35 -3.54
CA VAL A 364 16.69 5.38 -2.51
C VAL A 364 16.05 4.16 -3.17
N PRO A 365 16.63 2.95 -3.01
CA PRO A 365 16.04 1.71 -3.51
C PRO A 365 14.88 1.24 -2.62
N ASP A 366 14.18 0.19 -3.07
CA ASP A 366 13.09 -0.45 -2.34
C ASP A 366 11.99 0.53 -1.88
N THR A 367 11.61 1.50 -2.72
CA THR A 367 10.46 2.39 -2.45
C THR A 367 9.21 2.05 -3.27
N ALA A 368 9.34 1.31 -4.37
CA ALA A 368 8.21 1.01 -5.25
C ALA A 368 7.04 0.32 -4.52
N SER A 369 5.82 0.82 -4.73
CA SER A 369 4.57 0.29 -4.18
C SER A 369 4.54 0.20 -2.65
N ARG A 370 5.28 1.08 -1.96
CA ARG A 370 5.33 1.13 -0.49
C ARG A 370 4.74 2.44 0.02
N ALA A 371 4.13 2.37 1.19
CA ALA A 371 3.68 3.54 1.91
C ALA A 371 4.91 4.21 2.55
N LEU A 372 5.09 5.50 2.26
CA LEU A 372 6.15 6.33 2.80
C LEU A 372 5.55 7.51 3.56
N ARG A 373 6.29 7.99 4.55
CA ARG A 373 5.94 9.18 5.34
C ARG A 373 6.97 10.26 5.12
N LEU A 374 6.52 11.40 4.60
CA LEU A 374 7.26 12.65 4.63
C LEU A 374 7.08 13.28 6.00
N VAL A 375 8.19 13.59 6.68
CA VAL A 375 8.18 14.33 7.95
C VAL A 375 8.99 15.61 7.77
N VAL A 376 8.38 16.75 8.08
CA VAL A 376 9.06 18.04 8.16
C VAL A 376 9.12 18.44 9.62
N ARG A 377 10.34 18.63 10.12
CA ARG A 377 10.61 19.01 11.50
C ARG A 377 11.19 20.43 11.51
N ALA A 378 10.52 21.32 12.24
CA ALA A 378 11.02 22.66 12.50
C ALA A 378 12.30 22.60 13.35
N GLY A 379 13.25 23.48 13.05
CA GLY A 379 14.46 23.64 13.83
C GLY A 379 14.29 24.70 14.92
N HIS A 380 15.18 25.68 14.92
CA HIS A 380 15.19 26.79 15.88
C HIS A 380 14.14 27.87 15.58
N ALA A 381 13.56 27.86 14.37
CA ALA A 381 12.50 28.77 13.96
C ALA A 381 11.35 28.01 13.29
N PRO A 382 10.09 28.45 13.48
CA PRO A 382 8.95 27.86 12.78
C PRO A 382 9.06 27.99 11.26
N LEU A 383 8.67 26.95 10.54
CA LEU A 383 8.71 26.91 9.08
C LEU A 383 7.30 27.12 8.48
N PRO A 384 7.05 28.19 7.71
CA PRO A 384 5.80 28.35 6.99
C PRO A 384 5.78 27.45 5.74
N VAL A 385 5.00 26.36 5.78
CA VAL A 385 4.79 25.48 4.63
C VAL A 385 3.44 25.78 3.98
N THR A 386 3.29 25.47 2.68
CA THR A 386 1.98 25.56 2.02
C THR A 386 1.22 24.24 2.14
N TRP A 387 -0.10 24.34 2.22
CA TRP A 387 -1.00 23.20 2.33
C TRP A 387 -2.07 23.26 1.23
N THR A 388 -2.69 22.13 0.90
CA THR A 388 -3.72 21.99 -0.13
C THR A 388 -4.86 21.09 0.35
N GLU A 389 -6.07 21.33 -0.16
CA GLU A 389 -7.22 20.43 0.06
C GLU A 389 -7.09 19.11 -0.71
N GLN A 390 -6.17 19.04 -1.69
CA GLN A 390 -5.94 17.85 -2.48
C GLN A 390 -5.05 16.84 -1.70
N LEU A 391 -5.60 15.67 -1.42
CA LEU A 391 -4.84 14.59 -0.80
C LEU A 391 -3.87 13.92 -1.80
N PRO A 392 -2.70 13.45 -1.34
CA PRO A 392 -1.82 12.62 -2.15
C PRO A 392 -2.44 11.22 -2.37
N GLU A 393 -1.81 10.45 -3.24
CA GLU A 393 -2.13 9.03 -3.39
C GLU A 393 -2.01 8.30 -2.04
N GLY A 394 -3.05 7.55 -1.68
CA GLY A 394 -3.23 6.93 -0.36
C GLY A 394 -4.25 7.67 0.54
N GLY A 395 -4.55 8.95 0.27
CA GLY A 395 -5.67 9.64 0.93
C GLY A 395 -5.48 9.95 2.42
N HIS A 396 -4.28 9.79 2.96
CA HIS A 396 -4.01 10.06 4.37
C HIS A 396 -3.99 11.56 4.65
N GLN A 397 -4.60 11.96 5.77
CA GLN A 397 -4.63 13.36 6.18
C GLN A 397 -3.30 13.79 6.81
N LEU A 398 -3.12 15.11 6.83
CA LEU A 398 -2.02 15.78 7.51
C LEU A 398 -2.02 15.54 9.03
N GLN A 399 -0.86 15.13 9.57
CA GLN A 399 -0.66 14.94 11.01
C GLN A 399 0.32 15.97 11.58
N LEU A 400 -0.06 16.64 12.68
CA LEU A 400 0.79 17.59 13.39
C LEU A 400 1.36 16.98 14.68
N SER A 401 2.42 17.62 15.21
CA SER A 401 2.98 17.29 16.52
C SER A 401 1.92 17.14 17.62
N GLY A 402 2.14 16.15 18.49
CA GLY A 402 1.26 15.88 19.62
C GLY A 402 -0.07 15.23 19.24
N GLY A 403 -0.19 14.67 18.04
CA GLY A 403 -1.40 13.99 17.57
C GLY A 403 -2.55 14.95 17.25
N GLN A 404 -2.26 16.23 17.07
CA GLN A 404 -3.25 17.19 16.60
C GLN A 404 -3.51 16.98 15.11
N GLU A 405 -4.78 16.91 14.73
CA GLU A 405 -5.17 16.92 13.32
C GLU A 405 -4.88 18.30 12.72
N GLY A 406 -4.24 18.31 11.56
CA GLY A 406 -4.04 19.52 10.78
C GLY A 406 -5.33 20.01 10.10
N PRO A 407 -5.27 21.11 9.33
CA PRO A 407 -6.36 21.41 8.41
C PRO A 407 -6.63 20.21 7.49
N PRO A 408 -7.89 19.94 7.13
CA PRO A 408 -8.23 18.82 6.25
C PRO A 408 -7.53 19.00 4.90
N GLY A 409 -6.72 18.03 4.49
CA GLY A 409 -5.90 18.12 3.29
C GLY A 409 -4.49 17.58 3.51
N ALA A 410 -3.53 18.12 2.75
CA ALA A 410 -2.15 17.66 2.72
C ALA A 410 -1.14 18.81 2.59
N LEU A 411 0.14 18.48 2.80
CA LEU A 411 1.23 19.36 2.38
C LEU A 411 1.22 19.54 0.87
N VAL A 412 1.56 20.73 0.39
CA VAL A 412 1.93 20.89 -1.02
C VAL A 412 3.33 20.32 -1.19
N PHE A 413 3.43 19.10 -1.71
CA PHE A 413 4.73 18.51 -2.05
C PHE A 413 4.64 17.67 -3.34
N ASN A 414 5.80 17.37 -3.90
CA ASN A 414 5.96 16.38 -4.95
C ASN A 414 7.26 15.61 -4.68
N VAL A 415 7.37 14.40 -5.22
CA VAL A 415 8.59 13.60 -5.11
C VAL A 415 9.06 13.14 -6.48
N GLY A 416 10.38 13.12 -6.67
CA GLY A 416 11.04 12.67 -7.88
C GLY A 416 11.65 11.28 -7.71
N TYR A 417 11.63 10.52 -8.79
CA TYR A 417 12.23 9.21 -8.90
C TYR A 417 13.23 9.19 -10.04
N ARG A 418 14.36 8.54 -9.77
CA ARG A 418 15.40 8.24 -10.73
C ARG A 418 15.66 6.75 -10.72
N ALA A 419 15.09 6.06 -11.71
CA ALA A 419 15.40 4.67 -11.98
C ALA A 419 16.54 4.59 -13.00
N ASP A 420 17.57 3.79 -12.70
CA ASP A 420 18.44 3.25 -13.75
C ASP A 420 17.68 2.11 -14.43
N LEU A 421 17.30 2.30 -15.70
CA LEU A 421 16.63 1.26 -16.48
C LEU A 421 17.59 0.08 -16.70
N ASP A 422 17.38 -1.04 -15.99
CA ASP A 422 18.04 -2.30 -16.30
C ASP A 422 17.44 -2.91 -17.57
N VAL A 423 18.00 -2.49 -18.70
CA VAL A 423 17.64 -3.01 -20.03
C VAL A 423 17.81 -4.53 -20.11
N GLY A 424 18.76 -5.10 -19.35
CA GLY A 424 18.98 -6.54 -19.28
C GLY A 424 17.80 -7.28 -18.63
N ALA A 425 17.31 -6.77 -17.50
CA ALA A 425 16.13 -7.30 -16.82
C ALA A 425 14.86 -7.18 -17.67
N LEU A 426 14.67 -6.06 -18.37
CA LEU A 426 13.56 -5.88 -19.31
C LEU A 426 13.61 -6.91 -20.46
N VAL A 427 14.78 -7.11 -21.06
CA VAL A 427 14.97 -8.11 -22.11
C VAL A 427 14.75 -9.52 -21.58
N ALA A 428 15.28 -9.85 -20.40
CA ALA A 428 15.08 -11.15 -19.75
C ALA A 428 13.60 -11.40 -19.43
N GLY A 429 12.87 -10.40 -18.94
CA GLY A 429 11.42 -10.47 -18.68
C GLY A 429 10.62 -10.73 -19.95
N VAL A 430 10.92 -10.01 -21.05
CA VAL A 430 10.30 -10.25 -22.36
C VAL A 430 10.61 -11.66 -22.87
N VAL A 431 11.87 -12.11 -22.78
CA VAL A 431 12.26 -13.46 -23.19
C VAL A 431 11.56 -14.54 -22.37
N HIS A 432 11.45 -14.36 -21.05
CA HIS A 432 10.75 -15.30 -20.18
C HIS A 432 9.25 -15.34 -20.46
N HIS A 433 8.63 -14.19 -20.69
CA HIS A 433 7.20 -14.10 -21.00
C HIS A 433 6.88 -14.69 -22.37
N VAL A 434 7.68 -14.38 -23.39
CA VAL A 434 7.61 -15.00 -24.72
C VAL A 434 7.87 -16.50 -24.64
N GLY A 435 8.84 -16.93 -23.83
CA GLY A 435 9.14 -18.34 -23.59
C GLY A 435 7.99 -19.09 -22.92
N ARG A 436 7.31 -18.47 -21.95
CA ARG A 436 6.11 -19.02 -21.31
C ARG A 436 4.94 -19.07 -22.28
N ALA A 437 4.71 -18.02 -23.06
CA ALA A 437 3.67 -17.97 -24.09
C ALA A 437 3.90 -19.02 -25.19
N ALA A 438 5.15 -19.23 -25.60
CA ALA A 438 5.53 -20.25 -26.58
C ALA A 438 5.30 -21.68 -26.08
N ARG A 439 5.37 -21.93 -24.76
CA ARG A 439 5.00 -23.21 -24.16
C ARG A 439 3.48 -23.44 -24.13
N HIS A 440 2.68 -22.37 -24.05
CA HIS A 440 1.23 -22.47 -24.05
C HIS A 440 0.62 -22.54 -25.46
N ASP A 441 1.26 -21.95 -26.48
CA ASP A 441 0.83 -22.05 -27.88
C ASP A 441 2.02 -22.29 -28.84
N PRO A 442 2.52 -23.53 -28.92
CA PRO A 442 3.69 -23.84 -29.75
C PRO A 442 3.39 -23.72 -31.26
N ALA A 443 2.14 -23.88 -31.68
CA ALA A 443 1.74 -23.83 -33.09
C ALA A 443 1.81 -22.40 -33.65
N PHE A 444 1.33 -21.42 -32.88
CA PHE A 444 1.44 -20.01 -33.23
C PHE A 444 2.91 -19.58 -33.37
N PHE A 445 3.77 -19.93 -32.41
CA PHE A 445 5.18 -19.55 -32.44
C PHE A 445 5.98 -20.26 -33.53
N ALA A 446 5.63 -21.50 -33.90
CA ALA A 446 6.23 -22.19 -35.05
C ALA A 446 5.89 -21.49 -36.39
N LEU A 447 4.61 -21.13 -36.59
CA LEU A 447 4.16 -20.36 -37.76
C LEU A 447 4.83 -18.99 -37.82
N TYR A 448 4.94 -18.32 -36.67
CA TYR A 448 5.62 -17.03 -36.56
C TYR A 448 7.12 -17.14 -36.89
N GLY A 449 7.80 -18.19 -36.42
CA GLY A 449 9.19 -18.48 -36.75
C GLY A 449 9.42 -18.73 -38.24
N VAL A 450 8.55 -19.51 -38.90
CA VAL A 450 8.59 -19.74 -40.35
C VAL A 450 8.39 -18.42 -41.12
N ALA A 451 7.47 -17.57 -40.67
CA ALA A 451 7.26 -16.25 -41.27
C ALA A 451 8.49 -15.34 -41.15
N LEU A 452 9.18 -15.36 -40.00
CA LEU A 452 10.42 -14.61 -39.78
C LEU A 452 11.58 -15.10 -40.64
N VAL A 453 11.78 -16.42 -40.73
CA VAL A 453 12.82 -17.00 -41.61
C VAL A 453 12.51 -16.75 -43.08
N GLY A 454 11.24 -16.86 -43.48
CA GLY A 454 10.79 -16.57 -44.85
C GLY A 454 10.99 -15.10 -45.23
N THR A 455 10.66 -14.17 -44.34
CA THR A 455 10.87 -12.73 -44.58
C THR A 455 12.35 -12.34 -44.52
N GLY A 456 13.12 -12.87 -43.58
CA GLY A 456 14.57 -12.66 -43.50
C GLY A 456 15.31 -13.23 -44.71
N GLY A 457 14.95 -14.43 -45.16
CA GLY A 457 15.47 -15.05 -46.37
C GLY A 457 15.11 -14.25 -47.62
N TRP A 458 13.87 -13.73 -47.70
CA TRP A 458 13.43 -12.86 -48.80
C TRP A 458 14.18 -11.53 -48.84
N LEU A 459 14.38 -10.88 -47.69
CA LEU A 459 15.14 -9.63 -47.57
C LEU A 459 16.62 -9.84 -47.88
N GLY A 460 17.23 -10.91 -47.36
CA GLY A 460 18.62 -11.27 -47.65
C GLY A 460 18.84 -11.60 -49.13
N TRP A 461 17.92 -12.35 -49.74
CA TRP A 461 17.93 -12.63 -51.18
C TRP A 461 17.73 -11.37 -52.02
N ALA A 462 16.82 -10.48 -51.64
CA ALA A 462 16.59 -9.21 -52.31
C ALA A 462 17.81 -8.29 -52.23
N ALA A 463 18.46 -8.20 -51.07
CA ALA A 463 19.69 -7.43 -50.87
C ALA A 463 20.88 -8.02 -51.63
N TRP A 464 21.01 -9.34 -51.67
CA TRP A 464 22.03 -10.05 -52.43
C TRP A 464 21.83 -9.87 -53.95
N ARG A 465 20.59 -9.96 -54.45
CA ARG A 465 20.25 -9.65 -55.85
C ARG A 465 20.56 -8.21 -56.24
N TRP A 466 20.39 -7.26 -55.32
CA TRP A 466 20.74 -5.86 -55.54
C TRP A 466 22.25 -5.64 -55.63
N ARG A 467 23.05 -6.55 -55.06
CA ARG A 467 24.52 -6.45 -54.97
C ARG A 467 25.24 -7.14 -56.14
N ASP A 468 24.67 -8.22 -56.70
CA ASP A 468 25.31 -9.04 -57.75
C ASP A 468 24.84 -8.78 -59.20
N GLY A 469 24.13 -7.67 -59.46
CA GLY A 469 24.13 -7.04 -60.78
C GLY A 469 22.79 -6.97 -61.51
N ARG A 470 22.24 -5.75 -61.60
CA ARG A 470 21.75 -5.02 -62.78
C ARG A 470 21.00 -3.77 -62.34
#